data_AF-A0A846RVU6-F1
#
_entry.id   AF-A0A846RVU6-F1
#
_cell.length_a   1.000
_cell.length_b   1.000
_cell.length_c   1.000
_cell.angle_alpha   90.00
_cell.angle_beta   90.00
_cell.angle_gamma   90.00
#
_symmetry.space_group_name_H-M   'P 1'
#
loop_
_entity.id
_entity.type
_entity.pdbx_description
1 polymer ?
#
loop_
_entity_poly.entity_id
_entity_poly.type
_entity_poly.pdbx_seq_one_letter_code
_entity_poly.pdbx_strand_id
1 'polypeptide(L)' 'MIEWSAFLIVAIATWVSAVVVIMLFSAAVRMRAVHVDLVAAGQHKPLLKVGYWAVFGICGVVVLIGVYLIVPALHGA' A
#
# COMPACT_ATOMS: atom_id res chain seq x y z
N MET A 1 27.67 -20.02 -14.68
CA MET A 1 26.39 -20.74 -14.90
C MET A 1 25.29 -19.83 -14.39
N ILE A 2 24.19 -19.66 -15.15
CA ILE A 2 23.13 -18.69 -14.81
C ILE A 2 22.34 -19.22 -13.60
N GLU A 3 22.26 -18.40 -12.55
CA GLU A 3 21.50 -18.68 -11.33
C GLU A 3 19.99 -18.41 -11.56
N TRP A 4 19.33 -19.28 -12.32
CA TRP A 4 17.89 -19.18 -12.63
C TRP A 4 17.01 -19.06 -11.36
N SER A 5 17.46 -19.62 -10.24
CA SER A 5 16.81 -19.51 -8.93
C SER A 5 16.69 -18.05 -8.44
N ALA A 6 17.74 -17.24 -8.58
CA ALA A 6 17.74 -15.86 -8.10
C ALA A 6 16.70 -15.00 -8.82
N PHE A 7 16.54 -15.18 -10.14
CA PHE A 7 15.51 -14.48 -10.92
C PHE A 7 14.09 -14.86 -10.50
N LEU A 8 13.85 -16.15 -10.23
CA LEU A 8 12.54 -16.63 -9.78
C LEU A 8 12.16 -16.03 -8.42
N ILE A 9 13.11 -15.95 -7.48
CA ILE A 9 12.89 -15.35 -6.15
C ILE A 9 12.52 -13.88 -6.28
N VAL A 10 13.27 -13.10 -7.08
CA VAL A 10 12.96 -11.68 -7.29
C VAL A 10 11.60 -11.51 -7.96
N ALA A 11 11.27 -12.33 -8.96
CA ALA A 11 9.98 -12.28 -9.63
C ALA A 11 8.81 -12.51 -8.65
N ILE A 12 8.90 -13.55 -7.82
CA ILE A 12 7.87 -13.87 -6.83
C ILE A 12 7.80 -12.78 -5.76
N ALA A 13 8.94 -12.32 -5.22
CA ALA A 13 8.97 -11.28 -4.20
C ALA A 13 8.33 -9.97 -4.69
N THR A 14 8.64 -9.57 -5.93
CA THR A 14 8.08 -8.35 -6.55
C THR A 14 6.58 -8.51 -6.82
N TRP A 15 6.16 -9.68 -7.28
CA TRP A 15 4.75 -9.97 -7.56
C TRP A 15 3.91 -9.96 -6.28
N VAL A 16 4.37 -10.62 -5.22
CA VAL A 16 3.69 -10.63 -3.90
C VAL A 16 3.63 -9.21 -3.33
N SER A 17 4.73 -8.46 -3.41
CA SER A 17 4.76 -7.06 -2.96
C SER A 17 3.73 -6.21 -3.70
N ALA A 18 3.67 -6.31 -5.02
CA ALA A 18 2.72 -5.59 -5.85
C ALA A 18 1.26 -5.93 -5.48
N VAL A 19 0.93 -7.22 -5.34
CA VAL A 19 -0.42 -7.67 -4.97
C VAL A 19 -0.83 -7.10 -3.61
N VAL A 20 0.07 -7.17 -2.61
CA VAL A 20 -0.21 -6.65 -1.26
C VAL A 20 -0.48 -5.15 -1.29
N VAL A 21 0.38 -4.37 -1.96
CA VAL A 21 0.23 -2.90 -2.05
C VAL A 21 -1.08 -2.52 -2.77
N ILE A 22 -1.39 -3.18 -3.90
CA ILE A 22 -2.61 -2.91 -4.66
C ILE A 22 -3.87 -3.24 -3.86
N MET A 23 -3.88 -4.38 -3.15
CA MET A 23 -5.01 -4.79 -2.32
C MET A 23 -5.24 -3.83 -1.14
N LEU A 24 -4.17 -3.43 -0.45
CA LEU A 24 -4.25 -2.48 0.66
C LEU A 24 -4.79 -1.12 0.19
N PHE A 25 -4.27 -0.62 -0.93
CA PHE A 25 -4.70 0.64 -1.50
C PHE A 25 -6.16 0.59 -1.97
N SER A 26 -6.56 -0.49 -2.65
CA SER A 26 -7.95 -0.69 -3.09
C SER A 26 -8.91 -0.73 -1.90
N ALA A 27 -8.53 -1.41 -0.80
CA ALA A 27 -9.32 -1.43 0.43
C ALA A 27 -9.45 -0.02 1.05
N ALA A 28 -8.36 0.77 1.08
CA ALA A 28 -8.38 2.14 1.57
C ALA A 28 -9.36 3.04 0.78
N VAL A 29 -9.31 2.95 -0.56
CA VAL A 29 -10.22 3.68 -1.46
C VAL A 29 -11.67 3.25 -1.22
N ARG A 30 -11.93 1.94 -1.04
CA ARG A 30 -13.28 1.44 -0.74
C ARG A 30 -13.81 1.97 0.58
N MET A 31 -13.01 1.98 1.64
CA MET A 31 -13.39 2.54 2.94
C MET A 31 -13.66 4.04 2.85
N ARG A 32 -12.86 4.77 2.07
CA ARG A 32 -13.09 6.21 1.81
C ARG A 32 -14.41 6.44 1.08
N ALA A 33 -14.71 5.65 0.04
CA ALA A 33 -15.98 5.76 -0.68
C ALA A 33 -17.18 5.55 0.25
N VAL A 34 -17.14 4.52 1.09
CA VAL A 34 -18.18 4.28 2.12
C VAL A 34 -18.29 5.46 3.08
N HIS A 35 -17.17 6.04 3.54
CA HIS A 35 -17.22 7.24 4.40
C HIS A 35 -17.95 8.40 3.71
N VAL A 36 -17.70 8.65 2.42
CA VAL A 36 -18.31 9.76 1.68
C VAL A 36 -19.81 9.54 1.54
N ASP A 37 -20.24 8.32 1.21
CA ASP A 37 -21.67 7.97 1.12
C ASP A 37 -22.39 8.13 2.46
N LEU A 38 -21.75 7.76 3.58
CA LEU A 38 -22.31 7.91 4.93
C LEU A 38 -22.45 9.37 5.35
N VAL A 39 -21.48 10.20 5.00
CA VAL A 39 -21.54 11.65 5.25
C VAL A 39 -22.65 12.29 4.41
N ALA A 40 -22.82 11.87 3.16
CA ALA A 40 -23.93 12.33 2.32
C ALA A 40 -25.31 11.92 2.87
N ALA A 41 -25.39 10.77 3.55
CA ALA A 41 -26.58 10.31 4.28
C ALA A 41 -26.79 10.98 5.66
N GLY A 42 -25.97 11.97 6.03
CA GLY A 42 -26.08 12.70 7.31
C GLY A 42 -25.53 11.94 8.54
N GLN A 43 -24.88 10.79 8.34
CA GLN A 43 -24.25 10.02 9.43
C GLN A 43 -22.75 10.28 9.52
N HIS A 44 -22.34 10.94 10.60
CA HIS A 44 -20.93 11.15 10.91
C HIS A 44 -20.40 10.02 11.81
N LYS A 45 -19.78 8.99 11.21
CA LYS A 45 -19.03 7.96 11.94
C LYS A 45 -17.53 8.28 11.91
N PRO A 46 -16.97 9.00 12.91
CA PRO A 46 -15.55 9.38 12.91
C PRO A 46 -14.61 8.18 12.91
N LEU A 47 -15.07 7.01 13.38
CA LEU A 47 -14.31 5.77 13.38
C LEU A 47 -13.92 5.31 11.97
N LEU A 48 -14.81 5.44 10.98
CA LEU A 48 -14.47 5.13 9.58
C LEU A 48 -13.46 6.14 9.02
N LYS A 49 -13.51 7.40 9.48
CA LYS A 49 -12.58 8.44 9.04
C LYS A 49 -11.14 8.11 9.44
N VAL A 50 -10.96 7.70 10.69
CA VAL A 50 -9.65 7.27 11.20
C VAL A 50 -9.20 5.98 10.50
N GLY A 51 -10.11 5.01 10.31
CA GLY A 51 -9.79 3.73 9.69
C GLY A 51 -9.23 3.86 8.27
N TYR A 52 -9.89 4.61 7.38
CA TYR A 52 -9.37 4.77 6.02
C TYR A 52 -8.06 5.56 6.00
N TRP A 53 -7.92 6.58 6.85
CA TRP A 53 -6.73 7.43 6.85
C TRP A 53 -5.51 6.69 7.40
N ALA A 54 -5.72 5.85 8.42
CA ALA A 54 -4.69 4.95 8.94
C ALA A 54 -4.21 3.95 7.88
N VAL A 55 -5.13 3.26 7.20
CA VAL A 55 -4.76 2.30 6.14
C VAL A 55 -4.07 3.00 4.96
N PHE A 56 -4.56 4.16 4.56
CA PHE A 56 -3.95 4.96 3.49
C PHE A 56 -2.53 5.43 3.87
N GLY A 57 -2.37 5.92 5.10
CA GLY A 57 -1.09 6.35 5.64
C GLY A 57 -0.07 5.20 5.72
N ILE A 58 -0.47 4.06 6.28
CA ILE A 58 0.38 2.86 6.37
C ILE A 58 0.81 2.41 4.97
N CYS A 59 -0.12 2.36 4.02
CA CYS A 59 0.19 1.99 2.64
C CYS A 59 1.21 2.95 2.00
N GLY A 60 1.03 4.26 2.20
CA GLY A 60 1.98 5.28 1.74
C GLY A 60 3.37 5.11 2.35
N VAL A 61 3.45 4.87 3.66
CA VAL A 61 4.72 4.65 4.37
C VAL A 61 5.44 3.41 3.84
N VAL A 62 4.73 2.29 3.65
CA VAL A 62 5.31 1.05 3.10
C VAL A 62 5.88 1.29 1.70
N VAL A 63 5.16 2.01 0.83
CA VAL A 63 5.65 2.35 -0.51
C VAL A 63 6.86 3.27 -0.45
N LEU A 64 6.85 4.29 0.42
CA LEU A 64 7.99 5.20 0.58
C LEU A 64 9.25 4.47 1.08
N ILE A 65 9.09 3.52 2.00
CA ILE A 65 10.19 2.65 2.44
C ILE A 65 10.70 1.81 1.26
N GLY A 66 9.81 1.24 0.46
CA GLY A 66 10.18 0.48 -0.74
C GLY A 66 11.00 1.33 -1.73
N VAL A 67 10.52 2.54 -2.05
CA VAL A 67 11.24 3.48 -2.93
C VAL A 67 12.58 3.89 -2.35
N TYR A 68 12.62 4.19 -1.04
CA TYR A 68 13.85 4.52 -0.33
C TYR A 68 14.88 3.42 -0.50
N LEU A 69 14.51 2.15 -0.30
CA LEU A 69 15.40 0.98 -0.40
C LEU A 69 15.77 0.55 -1.82
N ILE A 70 14.99 0.93 -2.84
CA ILE A 70 15.30 0.61 -4.24
C ILE A 70 16.26 1.63 -4.84
N VAL A 71 16.19 2.90 -4.42
CA VAL A 71 16.97 3.99 -5.00
C VAL A 71 18.26 4.19 -4.19
N PRO A 72 19.45 3.84 -4.72
CA PRO A 72 20.71 3.91 -3.97
C PRO A 72 21.09 5.33 -3.53
N ALA A 73 20.69 6.33 -4.32
CA ALA A 73 20.90 7.74 -4.00
C ALA A 73 20.11 8.21 -2.75
N LEU A 74 19.07 7.47 -2.35
CA LEU A 74 18.26 7.79 -1.17
C LEU A 74 18.71 7.04 0.07
N HIS A 75 19.10 5.76 -0.03
CA HIS A 75 19.38 4.93 1.14
C HIS A 75 20.85 4.77 1.55
N GLY A 76 21.77 5.49 0.89
CA GLY A 76 23.21 5.36 1.14
C GLY A 76 23.77 4.12 0.43
N ALA A 77 24.88 4.33 -0.25
CA ALA A 77 25.56 3.37 -1.13
C ALA A 77 25.84 2.01 -0.48
#